data_AF-A0A9E1LJI1-F1
#
_entry.id   AF-A0A9E1LJI1-F1
#
_cell.length_a   1.000
_cell.length_b   1.000
_cell.length_c   1.000
_cell.angle_alpha   90.00
_cell.angle_beta   90.00
_cell.angle_gamma   90.00
#
_symmetry.space_group_name_H-M   'P 1'
#
loop_
_entity.id
_entity.type
_entity.pdbx_description
1 polymer ?
#
loop_
_entity_poly.entity_id
_entity_poly.type
_entity_poly.pdbx_seq_one_letter_code
_entity_poly.pdbx_strand_id
1 'polypeptide(L)'
;GTQRLLLEDFGYWYQPDGRSAEQQQVFEAVEVRPQALEWMFSVACGQSFQPSADNLSGGQSQPSGEFSQAVMEQAKSWCEVGTMPSRAEQFLAALVERFALANPRDQQHYR
;
A
#
# COMPACT_ATOMS: atom_id res chain seq x y z
N GLY A 1 -2.89 -21.65 -9.40
CA GLY A 1 -2.70 -22.92 -10.12
C GLY A 1 -2.22 -22.65 -11.53
N THR A 2 -1.80 -23.68 -12.26
CA THR A 2 -1.28 -23.58 -13.65
C THR A 2 -2.20 -22.83 -14.61
N GLN A 3 -3.53 -22.90 -14.40
CA GLN A 3 -4.50 -22.11 -15.19
C GLN A 3 -4.42 -20.60 -14.97
N ARG A 4 -3.94 -20.12 -13.81
CA ARG A 4 -3.78 -18.68 -13.55
C ARG A 4 -2.60 -18.11 -14.32
N LEU A 5 -1.56 -18.92 -14.56
CA LEU A 5 -0.37 -18.54 -15.35
C LEU A 5 -0.69 -18.32 -16.83
N LEU A 6 -1.88 -18.73 -17.29
CA LEU A 6 -2.36 -18.55 -18.66
C LEU A 6 -3.20 -17.27 -18.81
N LEU A 7 -3.57 -16.64 -17.70
CA LEU A 7 -4.21 -15.35 -17.71
C LEU A 7 -3.09 -14.31 -17.73
N GLU A 8 -3.25 -13.26 -18.54
CA GLU A 8 -2.49 -12.02 -18.32
C GLU A 8 -2.80 -11.60 -16.88
N ASP A 9 -1.87 -11.86 -15.96
CA ASP A 9 -1.85 -11.16 -14.69
C ASP A 9 -1.81 -9.70 -15.10
N PHE A 10 -2.84 -8.93 -14.73
CA PHE A 10 -2.92 -7.51 -15.03
C PHE A 10 -1.66 -6.85 -14.48
N GLY A 11 -0.64 -6.78 -15.34
CA GLY A 11 0.56 -6.03 -15.12
C GLY A 11 0.07 -4.61 -15.03
N TYR A 12 0.15 -4.05 -13.82
CA TYR A 12 0.26 -2.62 -13.65
C TYR A 12 1.07 -2.09 -14.83
N TRP A 13 0.53 -1.10 -15.53
CA TRP A 13 1.18 -0.48 -16.67
C TRP A 13 2.60 -0.15 -16.21
N TYR A 14 3.58 -0.91 -16.69
CA TYR A 14 4.97 -0.65 -16.32
C TYR A 14 5.34 0.63 -17.05
N GLN A 15 5.08 1.75 -16.37
CA GLN A 15 5.50 3.04 -16.83
C GLN A 15 6.92 3.22 -16.33
N PRO A 16 7.91 3.27 -17.23
CA PRO A 16 9.29 3.44 -16.82
C PRO A 16 9.43 4.75 -16.03
N ASP A 17 10.43 4.75 -15.16
CA ASP A 17 10.84 5.90 -14.36
C ASP A 17 11.07 7.16 -15.24
N GLY A 18 10.89 8.35 -14.65
CA GLY A 18 10.89 9.62 -15.40
C GLY A 18 9.49 10.17 -15.68
N ARG A 19 8.54 9.90 -14.77
CA ARG A 19 7.14 10.34 -14.89
C ARG A 19 7.03 11.86 -14.80
N SER A 20 6.18 12.47 -15.63
CA SER A 20 5.75 13.86 -15.47
C SER A 20 4.93 14.04 -14.20
N ALA A 21 4.68 15.28 -13.77
CA ALA A 21 3.86 15.56 -12.59
C ALA A 21 2.43 14.99 -12.73
N GLU A 22 1.83 15.11 -13.91
CA GLU A 22 0.48 14.59 -14.18
C GLU A 22 0.46 13.06 -14.15
N GLN A 23 1.51 12.42 -14.67
CA GLN A 23 1.68 10.97 -14.62
C GLN A 23 1.94 10.48 -13.20
N GLN A 24 2.68 11.26 -12.40
CA GLN A 24 2.89 10.98 -10.97
C GLN A 24 1.57 10.97 -10.21
N GLN A 25 0.68 11.95 -10.47
CA GLN A 25 -0.63 12.01 -9.82
C GLN A 25 -1.51 10.79 -10.14
N VAL A 26 -1.53 10.37 -11.41
CA VAL A 26 -2.29 9.17 -11.81
C VAL A 26 -1.75 7.91 -11.13
N PHE A 27 -0.42 7.80 -11.02
CA PHE A 27 0.22 6.70 -10.29
C PHE A 27 -0.13 6.73 -8.80
N GLU A 28 0.04 7.88 -8.15
CA GLU A 28 -0.26 8.02 -6.72
C GLU A 28 -1.71 7.65 -6.42
N ALA A 29 -2.66 8.02 -7.29
CA ALA A 29 -4.07 7.64 -7.14
C ALA A 29 -4.30 6.11 -7.17
N VAL A 30 -3.56 5.36 -7.98
CA VAL A 30 -3.68 3.88 -8.00
C VAL A 30 -2.92 3.22 -6.86
N GLU A 31 -1.86 3.85 -6.37
CA GLU A 31 -0.99 3.36 -5.29
C GLU A 31 -1.54 3.57 -3.88
N VAL A 32 -2.59 4.38 -3.68
CA VAL A 32 -3.17 4.63 -2.35
C VAL A 32 -3.49 3.32 -1.61
N ARG A 33 -4.16 2.39 -2.29
CA ARG A 33 -4.59 1.12 -1.71
C ARG A 33 -3.43 0.14 -1.49
N PRO A 34 -2.55 -0.12 -2.48
CA PRO A 34 -1.33 -0.90 -2.27
C PRO A 34 -0.48 -0.41 -1.09
N GLN A 35 -0.16 0.88 -1.04
CA GLN A 35 0.71 1.46 0.00
C GLN A 35 0.05 1.43 1.38
N ALA A 36 -1.27 1.60 1.46
CA ALA A 36 -1.99 1.41 2.72
C ALA A 36 -1.93 -0.05 3.22
N LEU A 37 -2.00 -1.05 2.33
CA LEU A 37 -1.80 -2.45 2.72
C LEU A 37 -0.38 -2.69 3.21
N GLU A 38 0.62 -2.19 2.48
CA GLU A 38 2.02 -2.29 2.87
C GLU A 38 2.29 -1.68 4.25
N TRP A 39 1.68 -0.53 4.55
CA TRP A 39 1.76 0.07 5.87
C TRP A 39 1.16 -0.84 6.95
N MET A 40 -0.06 -1.33 6.76
CA MET A 40 -0.72 -2.22 7.74
C MET A 40 0.07 -3.52 7.97
N PHE A 41 0.65 -4.10 6.91
CA PHE A 41 1.52 -5.27 7.02
C PHE A 41 2.83 -4.94 7.74
N SER A 42 3.42 -3.78 7.45
CA SER A 42 4.63 -3.31 8.14
C SER A 42 4.40 -3.17 9.64
N VAL A 43 3.26 -2.59 10.05
CA VAL A 43 2.85 -2.50 11.46
C VAL A 43 2.74 -3.90 12.08
N ALA A 44 2.06 -4.84 11.43
CA ALA A 44 1.93 -6.22 11.92
C ALA A 44 3.30 -6.90 12.13
N CYS A 45 4.27 -6.58 11.26
CA CYS A 45 5.64 -7.07 11.32
C CYS A 45 6.58 -6.25 12.22
N GLY A 46 6.11 -5.19 12.87
CA GLY A 46 6.94 -4.27 13.67
C GLY A 46 7.99 -3.49 12.86
N GLN A 47 7.72 -3.25 11.57
CA GLN A 47 8.59 -2.49 10.67
C GLN A 47 8.10 -1.06 10.49
N SER A 48 9.02 -0.13 10.25
CA SER A 48 8.70 1.23 9.83
C SER A 48 8.24 1.26 8.38
N PHE A 49 7.30 2.15 8.06
CA PHE A 49 6.80 2.37 6.71
C PHE A 49 6.87 3.84 6.34
N GLN A 50 7.16 4.12 5.07
CA GLN A 50 7.10 5.45 4.46
C GLN A 50 6.51 5.29 3.05
N PRO A 51 5.51 6.11 2.66
CA PRO A 51 5.00 6.09 1.29
C PRO A 51 6.13 6.31 0.28
N SER A 52 6.14 5.53 -0.78
CA SER A 52 7.12 5.69 -1.86
C SER A 52 6.48 6.38 -3.06
N ALA A 53 7.13 7.43 -3.57
CA ALA A 53 6.76 8.05 -4.84
C ALA A 53 7.10 7.18 -6.05
N ASP A 54 8.06 6.26 -5.88
CA ASP A 54 8.61 5.35 -6.91
C ASP A 54 9.03 6.03 -8.23
N ASN A 55 9.56 7.26 -8.13
CA ASN A 55 10.00 8.06 -9.28
C ASN A 55 11.39 8.63 -8.99
N LEU A 56 12.43 7.85 -9.31
CA LEU A 56 13.82 8.15 -8.97
C LEU A 56 14.48 9.10 -9.97
N SER A 57 14.00 9.12 -11.22
CA SER A 57 14.56 9.96 -12.30
C SER A 57 13.66 11.11 -12.74
N GLY A 58 12.37 11.08 -12.42
CA GLY A 58 11.52 12.26 -12.46
C GLY A 58 11.80 13.13 -11.25
N GLY A 59 11.93 14.45 -11.38
CA GLY A 59 12.36 15.35 -10.31
C GLY A 59 11.49 15.41 -9.03
N GLN A 60 10.49 14.54 -8.91
CA GLN A 60 9.64 14.34 -7.73
C GLN A 60 9.96 13.00 -7.06
N SER A 61 11.07 12.96 -6.33
CA SER A 61 11.50 11.77 -5.58
C SER A 61 10.77 11.56 -4.25
N GLN A 62 9.94 12.54 -3.84
CA GLN A 62 9.18 12.51 -2.61
C GLN A 62 7.69 12.36 -2.90
N PRO A 63 6.96 11.54 -2.13
CA PRO A 63 5.52 11.40 -2.28
C PRO A 63 4.84 12.75 -2.04
N SER A 64 3.76 13.03 -2.78
CA SER A 64 2.97 14.21 -2.49
C SER A 64 2.33 14.13 -1.09
N GLY A 65 2.06 15.30 -0.49
CA GLY A 65 1.36 15.36 0.81
C GLY A 65 -0.07 14.83 0.72
N GLU A 66 -0.74 15.10 -0.40
CA GLU A 66 -2.10 14.59 -0.70
C GLU A 66 -2.11 13.06 -0.79
N PHE A 67 -1.12 12.48 -1.48
CA PHE A 67 -0.96 11.03 -1.56
C PHE A 67 -0.69 10.41 -0.19
N SER A 68 0.22 10.98 0.59
CA SER A 68 0.53 10.50 1.95
C SER A 68 -0.70 10.53 2.86
N GLN A 69 -1.50 11.59 2.77
CA GLN A 69 -2.76 11.71 3.50
C GLN A 69 -3.79 10.66 3.03
N ALA A 70 -3.95 10.47 1.72
CA ALA A 70 -4.88 9.47 1.18
C ALA A 70 -4.50 8.04 1.61
N VAL A 71 -3.21 7.70 1.62
CA VAL A 71 -2.70 6.41 2.12
C VAL A 71 -3.03 6.23 3.60
N MET A 72 -2.81 7.26 4.42
CA MET A 72 -3.16 7.23 5.85
C MET A 72 -4.66 7.03 6.08
N GLU A 73 -5.51 7.79 5.38
CA GLU A 73 -6.97 7.68 5.49
C GLU A 73 -7.45 6.29 5.05
N GLN A 74 -6.89 5.75 3.98
CA GLN A 74 -7.18 4.40 3.52
C GLN A 74 -6.80 3.35 4.58
N ALA A 75 -5.60 3.45 5.18
CA ALA A 75 -5.17 2.54 6.25
C ALA A 75 -6.09 2.62 7.48
N LYS A 76 -6.51 3.83 7.87
CA LYS A 76 -7.48 4.04 8.96
C LYS A 76 -8.84 3.42 8.68
N SER A 77 -9.38 3.60 7.48
CA SER A 77 -10.67 2.99 7.11
C SER A 77 -10.61 1.45 7.16
N TRP A 78 -9.47 0.86 6.83
CA TRP A 78 -9.21 -0.58 6.97
C TRP A 78 -8.88 -1.04 8.38
N CYS A 79 -8.86 -0.16 9.39
CA CYS A 79 -8.88 -0.59 10.79
C CYS A 79 -10.25 -1.16 11.19
N GLU A 80 -11.32 -0.78 10.49
CA GLU A 80 -12.65 -1.34 10.68
C GLU A 80 -12.72 -2.77 10.10
N VAL A 81 -13.39 -3.66 10.81
CA VAL A 81 -13.50 -5.07 10.40
C VAL A 81 -14.41 -5.17 9.17
N GLY A 82 -13.98 -5.92 8.15
CA GLY A 82 -14.79 -6.17 6.95
C GLY A 82 -14.72 -5.07 5.88
N THR A 83 -13.95 -4.01 6.08
CA THR A 83 -13.73 -2.95 5.07
C THR A 83 -12.53 -3.23 4.17
N MET A 84 -11.64 -4.15 4.59
CA MET A 84 -10.45 -4.55 3.85
C MET A 84 -10.75 -5.72 2.89
N PRO A 85 -10.09 -5.80 1.71
CA PRO A 85 -10.22 -6.96 0.83
C PRO A 85 -9.87 -8.28 1.53
N SER A 86 -10.67 -9.32 1.32
CA SER A 86 -10.58 -10.60 2.05
C SER A 86 -9.20 -11.27 2.00
N ARG A 87 -8.47 -11.15 0.88
CA ARG A 87 -7.10 -11.68 0.77
C ARG A 87 -6.10 -10.92 1.64
N ALA A 88 -6.27 -9.60 1.72
CA ALA A 88 -5.43 -8.77 2.58
C ALA A 88 -5.72 -9.05 4.06
N GLU A 89 -6.99 -9.28 4.43
CA GLU A 89 -7.34 -9.66 5.80
C GLU A 89 -6.71 -11.00 6.21
N GLN A 90 -6.76 -12.01 5.34
CA GLN A 90 -6.12 -13.31 5.58
C GLN A 90 -4.61 -13.17 5.78
N PHE A 91 -3.95 -12.36 4.94
CA PHE A 91 -2.52 -12.13 5.07
C PHE A 91 -2.17 -11.33 6.34
N LEU A 92 -2.93 -10.28 6.65
CA LEU A 92 -2.75 -9.50 7.87
C LEU A 92 -2.88 -10.37 9.12
N ALA A 93 -3.89 -11.25 9.18
CA ALA A 93 -4.09 -12.17 10.29
C ALA A 93 -2.90 -13.12 10.47
N ALA A 94 -2.37 -13.68 9.38
CA ALA A 94 -1.19 -14.54 9.43
C ALA A 94 0.06 -13.80 9.93
N LEU A 95 0.24 -12.53 9.54
CA LEU A 95 1.35 -11.70 10.05
C LEU A 95 1.19 -11.41 11.55
N VAL A 96 -0.02 -11.04 11.99
CA VAL A 96 -0.30 -10.80 13.42
C VAL A 96 -0.03 -12.06 14.25
N GLU A 97 -0.48 -13.23 13.79
CA GLU A 97 -0.22 -14.51 14.44
C GLU A 97 1.29 -14.82 14.50
N ARG A 98 2.02 -14.57 13.40
CA ARG A 98 3.44 -14.90 13.30
C ARG A 98 4.36 -13.99 14.11
N PHE A 99 4.05 -12.70 14.17
CA PHE A 99 4.93 -11.70 14.79
C PHE A 99 4.47 -11.29 16.19
N ALA A 100 3.16 -11.16 16.43
CA ALA A 100 2.57 -10.77 17.71
C ALA A 100 3.19 -9.49 18.34
N LEU A 101 3.64 -8.55 17.50
CA LEU A 101 4.35 -7.33 17.93
C LEU A 101 3.44 -6.11 18.12
N ALA A 102 2.39 -5.98 17.30
CA ALA A 102 1.51 -4.83 17.30
C ALA A 102 0.09 -5.20 16.85
N ASN A 103 -0.88 -4.35 17.19
CA ASN A 103 -2.23 -4.44 16.68
C ASN A 103 -2.37 -3.53 15.43
N PRO A 104 -2.30 -4.06 14.20
CA PRO A 104 -2.43 -3.24 12.99
C PRO A 104 -3.83 -2.63 12.82
N ARG A 105 -4.81 -2.95 13.67
CA ARG A 105 -6.13 -2.32 13.67
C ARG A 105 -6.22 -1.11 14.64
N ASP A 106 -5.16 -0.80 15.38
CA ASP A 106 -5.08 0.45 16.15
C ASP A 106 -4.76 1.62 15.20
N GLN A 107 -5.71 2.56 15.08
CA GLN A 107 -5.58 3.72 14.20
C GLN A 107 -4.41 4.64 14.57
N GLN A 108 -3.89 4.56 15.80
CA GLN A 108 -2.77 5.39 16.26
C GLN A 108 -1.45 5.11 15.51
N HIS A 109 -1.36 3.97 14.82
CA HIS A 109 -0.22 3.63 13.97
C HIS A 109 -0.16 4.43 12.65
N TYR A 110 -1.26 5.07 12.25
CA TYR A 110 -1.40 5.75 10.96
C TYR A 110 -1.54 7.26 11.17
N ARG A 111 -0.42 7.97 11.26
CA ARG A 111 -0.37 9.41 11.55
C ARG A 111 0.76 10.10 10.79
#